data_AF-H5SE85-F1
#
_entry.id   AF-H5SE85-F1
#
_cell.length_a   1.000
_cell.length_b   1.000
_cell.length_c   1.000
_cell.angle_alpha   90.00
_cell.angle_beta   90.00
_cell.angle_gamma   90.00
#
_symmetry.space_group_name_H-M   'P 1'
#
loop_
_entity.id
_entity.type
_entity.pdbx_description
1 polymer ?
#
loop_
_entity_poly.entity_id
_entity_poly.type
_entity_poly.pdbx_seq_one_letter_code
_entity_poly.pdbx_strand_id
1 'polypeptide(L)'
;MHEIEFSPKEFRDLVQFLKDDALLCTLLSRLQVRNGQIVISVTKGEARQLQLYFSDQVCQVGFDEHYELTKEGKVLDELVYKFLILD
;
A
#
# COMPACT_ATOMS: atom_id res chain seq x y z
N MET A 1 -16.98 1.24 3.33
CA MET A 1 -15.70 1.95 3.54
C MET A 1 -14.94 1.17 4.59
N HIS A 2 -13.64 1.00 4.40
CA HIS A 2 -12.74 0.30 5.29
C HIS A 2 -11.63 1.27 5.70
N GLU A 3 -11.30 1.28 6.98
CA GLU A 3 -10.18 2.06 7.51
C GLU A 3 -8.95 1.17 7.53
N ILE A 4 -7.85 1.67 6.93
CA ILE A 4 -6.56 1.01 6.97
C ILE A 4 -5.62 1.89 7.77
N GLU A 5 -4.98 1.29 8.77
CA GLU A 5 -4.06 1.97 9.67
C GLU A 5 -2.61 1.73 9.26
N PHE A 6 -1.85 2.81 9.29
CA PHE A 6 -0.42 2.86 8.99
C PHE A 6 0.32 3.56 10.12
N SER A 7 1.39 2.94 10.59
CA SER A 7 2.44 3.64 11.28
C SER A 7 3.09 4.68 10.36
N PRO A 8 3.78 5.70 10.91
CA PRO A 8 4.50 6.68 10.09
C PRO A 8 5.55 6.07 9.15
N LYS A 9 6.09 4.89 9.49
CA LYS A 9 7.02 4.16 8.63
C LYS A 9 6.26 3.52 7.46
N GLU A 10 5.22 2.73 7.73
CA GLU A 10 4.44 2.07 6.67
C GLU A 10 3.81 3.08 5.71
N PHE A 11 3.37 4.24 6.20
CA PHE A 11 2.84 5.29 5.34
C PHE A 11 3.91 5.92 4.44
N ARG A 12 5.14 6.06 4.95
CA ARG A 12 6.27 6.52 4.12
C ARG A 12 6.59 5.51 3.02
N ASP A 13 6.58 4.23 3.36
CA ASP A 13 6.80 3.14 2.42
C ASP A 13 5.69 3.14 1.35
N LEU A 14 4.42 3.30 1.76
CA LEU A 14 3.28 3.47 0.85
C LEU A 14 3.52 4.60 -0.17
N VAL A 15 3.87 5.80 0.31
CA VAL A 15 4.10 6.97 -0.55
C VAL A 15 5.32 6.78 -1.45
N GLN A 16 6.37 6.11 -0.98
CA GLN A 16 7.57 5.83 -1.76
C GLN A 16 7.29 4.94 -2.98
N PHE A 17 6.45 3.92 -2.81
CA PHE A 17 6.15 2.95 -3.88
C PHE A 17 4.94 3.33 -4.75
N LEU A 18 4.08 4.22 -4.25
CA LEU A 18 2.95 4.73 -5.02
C LEU A 18 3.40 5.88 -5.94
N LYS A 19 3.71 5.55 -7.19
CA LYS A 19 4.15 6.49 -8.24
C LYS A 19 3.00 7.05 -9.07
N ASP A 20 1.75 6.69 -8.74
CA ASP A 20 0.55 7.20 -9.37
C ASP A 20 -0.01 8.38 -8.56
N ASP A 21 0.19 9.58 -9.09
CA ASP A 21 -0.22 10.83 -8.45
C ASP A 21 -1.74 10.91 -8.21
N ALA A 22 -2.55 10.34 -9.10
CA ALA A 22 -4.01 10.36 -8.97
C ALA A 22 -4.48 9.45 -7.82
N LEU A 23 -3.89 8.25 -7.72
CA LEU A 23 -4.14 7.35 -6.60
C LEU A 23 -3.66 7.96 -5.28
N LEU A 24 -2.47 8.56 -5.28
CA LEU A 24 -1.91 9.20 -4.10
C LEU A 24 -2.79 10.37 -3.62
N CYS A 25 -3.20 11.27 -4.53
CA CYS A 25 -4.12 12.37 -4.19
C CYS A 25 -5.45 11.86 -3.62
N THR A 26 -5.99 10.77 -4.19
CA THR A 26 -7.23 10.16 -3.69
C THR A 26 -7.06 9.68 -2.25
N LEU A 27 -5.97 8.99 -1.94
CA LEU A 27 -5.68 8.51 -0.58
C LEU A 27 -5.45 9.66 0.40
N LEU A 28 -4.67 10.66 0.01
CA LEU A 28 -4.37 11.83 0.85
C LEU A 28 -5.62 12.64 1.19
N SER A 29 -6.60 12.70 0.29
CA SER A 29 -7.87 13.41 0.54
C SER A 29 -8.72 12.81 1.67
N ARG A 30 -8.46 11.55 2.05
CA ARG A 30 -9.19 10.81 3.09
C ARG A 30 -8.29 10.39 4.25
N LEU A 31 -7.11 10.99 4.33
CA LEU A 31 -6.14 10.75 5.39
C LEU A 31 -6.60 11.43 6.69
N GLN A 32 -6.50 10.69 7.79
CA GLN A 32 -6.65 11.21 9.14
C GLN A 32 -5.49 10.75 10.01
N VAL A 33 -5.15 11.54 11.03
CA VAL A 33 -4.17 11.14 12.04
C VAL A 33 -4.91 10.91 13.35
N ARG A 34 -4.83 9.69 13.90
CA ARG A 34 -5.48 9.30 15.16
C ARG A 34 -4.46 8.60 16.05
N ASN A 35 -4.23 9.12 17.26
CA ASN A 35 -3.29 8.53 18.24
C ASN A 35 -1.88 8.22 17.68
N GLY A 36 -1.36 9.07 16.79
CA GLY A 36 -0.05 8.88 16.15
C GLY A 36 -0.03 7.87 14.99
N GLN A 37 -1.17 7.26 14.67
CA GLN A 37 -1.38 6.43 13.49
C GLN A 37 -1.96 7.27 12.35
N ILE A 38 -1.65 6.88 11.12
CA ILE A 38 -2.20 7.44 9.89
C ILE A 38 -3.29 6.49 9.42
N VAL A 39 -4.51 6.98 9.32
CA VAL A 39 -5.70 6.20 8.96
C VAL A 39 -6.18 6.68 7.60
N ILE A 40 -6.40 5.76 6.67
CA ILE A 40 -6.94 6.07 5.35
C ILE A 40 -8.23 5.29 5.14
N SER A 41 -9.31 5.99 4.80
CA SER A 41 -10.58 5.36 4.45
C SER A 41 -10.66 5.04 2.96
N VAL A 42 -10.79 3.76 2.63
CA VAL A 42 -10.89 3.26 1.26
C VAL A 42 -12.18 2.48 1.03
N THR A 43 -12.69 2.50 -0.19
CA THR A 43 -13.72 1.57 -0.65
C THR A 43 -13.08 0.21 -0.98
N LYS A 44 -13.89 -0.85 -1.07
CA LYS A 44 -13.41 -2.17 -1.50
C LYS A 44 -12.78 -2.13 -2.90
N GLY A 45 -13.33 -1.30 -3.79
CA GLY A 45 -12.79 -1.11 -5.15
C GLY A 45 -11.40 -0.46 -5.14
N GLU A 46 -11.22 0.60 -4.35
CA GLU A 46 -9.93 1.29 -4.21
C GLU A 46 -8.88 0.39 -3.54
N ALA A 47 -9.27 -0.34 -2.48
CA ALA A 47 -8.39 -1.31 -1.83
C ALA A 47 -7.93 -2.39 -2.83
N ARG A 48 -8.85 -2.94 -3.63
CA ARG A 48 -8.50 -3.89 -4.68
C ARG A 48 -7.59 -3.28 -5.74
N GLN A 49 -7.81 -2.03 -6.14
CA GLN A 49 -6.96 -1.35 -7.11
C GLN A 49 -5.53 -1.18 -6.58
N LEU A 50 -5.38 -0.77 -5.31
CA LEU A 50 -4.07 -0.61 -4.66
C LEU A 50 -3.38 -1.96 -4.45
N GLN A 51 -4.14 -2.98 -4.05
CA GLN A 51 -3.65 -4.35 -3.95
C GLN A 51 -3.06 -4.83 -5.28
N LEU A 52 -3.78 -4.64 -6.39
CA LEU A 52 -3.31 -5.01 -7.73
C LEU A 52 -2.08 -4.19 -8.15
N TYR A 53 -2.08 -2.87 -7.88
CA TYR A 53 -0.95 -2.00 -8.15
C TYR A 53 0.32 -2.49 -7.44
N PHE A 54 0.26 -2.73 -6.13
CA PHE A 54 1.42 -3.21 -5.38
C PHE A 54 1.81 -4.64 -5.75
N SER A 55 0.86 -5.50 -6.09
CA SER A 55 1.15 -6.86 -6.58
C SER A 55 1.96 -6.84 -7.87
N ASP A 56 1.60 -5.96 -8.82
CA ASP A 56 2.35 -5.75 -10.05
C ASP A 56 3.76 -5.19 -9.76
N GLN A 57 3.88 -4.24 -8.81
CA GLN A 57 5.19 -3.76 -8.38
C GLN A 57 6.06 -4.85 -7.74
N VAL A 58 5.50 -5.74 -6.90
CA VAL A 58 6.23 -6.89 -6.36
C VAL A 58 6.78 -7.76 -7.49
N CYS A 59 5.98 -8.04 -8.52
CA CYS A 59 6.43 -8.83 -9.67
C CYS A 59 7.53 -8.13 -10.49
N GLN A 60 7.50 -6.80 -10.59
CA GLN A 60 8.45 -6.05 -11.40
C GLN A 60 9.82 -5.84 -10.72
N VAL A 61 9.83 -5.55 -9.42
CA VAL A 61 11.04 -5.12 -8.70
C VAL A 61 11.25 -5.82 -7.36
N GLY A 62 10.34 -6.71 -6.96
CA GLY A 62 10.37 -7.35 -5.65
C GLY A 62 11.30 -8.56 -5.52
N PHE A 63 11.86 -9.04 -6.63
CA PHE A 63 12.70 -10.24 -6.66
C PHE A 63 14.09 -9.96 -7.25
N ASP A 64 15.09 -10.66 -6.75
CA ASP A 64 16.43 -10.65 -7.33
C ASP A 64 16.59 -11.69 -8.46
N GLU A 65 17.81 -11.82 -8.97
CA GLU A 65 18.14 -12.76 -10.05
C GLU A 65 17.96 -14.25 -9.70
N HIS A 66 17.84 -14.56 -8.41
CA HIS A 66 17.56 -15.91 -7.92
C HIS A 66 16.08 -16.14 -7.62
N TYR A 67 15.21 -15.19 -7.97
CA TYR A 67 13.79 -15.17 -7.63
C TYR A 67 13.55 -15.17 -6.12
N GLU A 68 14.48 -14.62 -5.33
CA GLU A 68 14.30 -14.42 -3.91
C GLU A 68 13.72 -13.03 -3.62
N LEU A 69 12.80 -12.96 -2.65
CA LEU A 69 12.12 -11.72 -2.30
C LEU A 69 13.12 -10.74 -1.64
N THR A 70 13.34 -9.60 -2.28
CA THR A 70 14.26 -8.57 -1.78
C THR A 70 13.68 -7.83 -0.58
N LYS A 71 14.47 -6.95 0.04
CA LYS A 71 13.95 -6.08 1.11
C LYS A 71 12.81 -5.18 0.61
N GLU A 72 12.92 -4.67 -0.61
CA GLU A 72 11.88 -3.85 -1.24
C GLU A 72 10.65 -4.69 -1.57
N GLY A 73 10.87 -5.91 -2.10
CA GLY A 73 9.79 -6.88 -2.34
C GLY A 73 8.99 -7.21 -1.08
N LYS A 74 9.66 -7.39 0.07
CA LYS A 74 9.00 -7.62 1.37
C LYS A 74 8.10 -6.46 1.78
N VAL A 75 8.57 -5.22 1.62
CA VAL A 75 7.78 -4.04 1.96
C VAL A 75 6.57 -3.90 1.02
N LEU A 76 6.76 -4.13 -0.28
CA LEU A 76 5.66 -4.13 -1.24
C LEU A 76 4.63 -5.24 -0.95
N ASP A 77 5.09 -6.44 -0.59
CA ASP A 77 4.22 -7.56 -0.22
C ASP A 77 3.41 -7.24 1.05
N GLU A 78 4.03 -6.64 2.07
CA GLU A 78 3.31 -6.14 3.26
C GLU A 78 2.21 -5.12 2.89
N LEU A 79 2.48 -4.23 1.93
CA LEU A 79 1.47 -3.30 1.42
C LEU A 79 0.33 -4.02 0.68
N VAL A 80 0.62 -5.07 -0.11
CA VAL A 80 -0.41 -5.90 -0.75
C VAL A 80 -1.36 -6.49 0.31
N TYR A 81 -0.81 -7.04 1.40
CA TYR A 81 -1.61 -7.59 2.49
C TYR A 81 -2.42 -6.53 3.23
N LYS A 82 -1.91 -5.31 3.42
CA LYS A 82 -2.66 -4.21 4.06
C LYS A 82 -3.95 -3.85 3.32
N PHE A 83 -3.98 -4.00 1.99
CA PHE A 83 -5.15 -3.71 1.16
C PHE A 83 -6.03 -4.94 0.87
N LEU A 84 -5.70 -6.12 1.41
CA LEU A 84 -6.53 -7.30 1.28
C LEU A 84 -7.77 -7.19 2.18
N ILE A 85 -8.94 -7.08 1.56
CA ILE A 85 -10.23 -7.05 2.24
C ILE A 85 -11.01 -8.30 1.83
N LEU A 86 -11.24 -9.20 2.80
CA LEU A 86 -12.06 -10.40 2.62
C LEU A 86 -13.55 -10.09 2.81
N ASP A 87 -14.40 -10.87 2.15
CA ASP A 87 -15.87 -10.78 2.23
C ASP A 87 -16.44 -11.36 3.53
#